data_AF-A0A8C0FL94-F1
#
_entry.id   AF-A0A8C0FL94-F1
#
_cell.length_a   1.000
_cell.length_b   1.000
_cell.length_c   1.000
_cell.angle_alpha   90.00
_cell.angle_beta   90.00
_cell.angle_gamma   90.00
#
_symmetry.space_group_name_H-M   'P 1'
#
loop_
_entity.id
_entity.type
_entity.pdbx_description
1 polymer ?
#
loop_
_entity_poly.entity_id
_entity_poly.type
_entity_poly.pdbx_seq_one_letter_code
_entity_poly.pdbx_strand_id
1 'polypeptide(L)'
;MYSYTAPFCVSGFTHLDWAGSVLLLWGMHLMLNGWPVISAFAGDQDVTREAASNGVLIQMEKGDRAYLKLERGNLMGGWKYSTFSGFLVFPL
;
A
#
# COMPACT_ATOMS: atom_id res chain seq x y z
N MET A 1 4.88 0.19 -7.77
CA MET A 1 4.73 -0.98 -8.67
C MET A 1 3.34 -1.58 -8.62
N TYR A 2 2.54 -1.30 -7.58
CA TYR A 2 1.10 -1.58 -7.55
C TYR A 2 0.33 -0.27 -7.56
N SER A 3 -0.67 -0.14 -8.43
CA SER A 3 -1.56 1.02 -8.50
C SER A 3 -3.01 0.56 -8.62
N TYR A 4 -3.85 1.03 -7.72
CA TYR A 4 -5.29 0.94 -7.79
C TYR A 4 -5.84 2.28 -8.28
N THR A 5 -6.65 2.24 -9.33
CA THR A 5 -7.40 3.42 -9.78
C THR A 5 -8.85 3.14 -9.49
N ALA A 6 -9.52 4.06 -8.78
CA ALA A 6 -10.94 3.90 -8.52
C ALA A 6 -11.69 3.70 -9.86
N PRO A 7 -12.60 2.71 -9.95
CA PRO A 7 -13.28 2.41 -11.20
C PRO A 7 -13.98 3.66 -11.74
N PHE A 8 -13.89 3.85 -13.06
CA PHE A 8 -14.29 5.06 -13.79
C PHE A 8 -15.75 5.52 -13.60
N CYS A 9 -16.58 4.83 -12.83
CA CYS A 9 -18.01 5.09 -12.73
C CYS A 9 -18.54 5.46 -11.33
N VAL A 10 -17.78 5.33 -10.22
CA VAL A 10 -18.37 5.56 -8.89
C VAL A 10 -17.38 6.07 -7.85
N SER A 11 -17.74 7.18 -7.20
CA SER A 11 -17.20 7.62 -5.91
C SER A 11 -17.65 6.67 -4.81
N GLY A 12 -16.83 6.48 -3.77
CA GLY A 12 -17.26 5.70 -2.62
C GLY A 12 -16.14 5.35 -1.66
N PHE A 13 -16.50 4.60 -0.62
CA PHE A 13 -15.53 4.12 0.36
C PHE A 13 -14.85 2.87 -0.16
N THR A 14 -13.53 2.93 -0.30
CA THR A 14 -12.68 1.85 -0.78
C THR A 14 -11.85 1.33 0.39
N HIS A 15 -11.90 0.02 0.61
CA HIS A 15 -10.98 -0.64 1.52
C HIS A 15 -9.72 -1.03 0.74
N LEU A 16 -8.56 -0.66 1.26
CA LEU A 16 -7.25 -0.98 0.69
C LEU A 16 -6.41 -1.66 1.77
N ASP A 17 -5.81 -2.80 1.43
CA ASP A 17 -4.94 -3.57 2.30
C ASP A 17 -3.65 -3.94 1.56
N TRP A 18 -2.54 -3.97 2.28
CA TRP A 18 -1.29 -4.47 1.74
C TRP A 18 -0.48 -5.20 2.80
N ALA A 19 0.32 -6.14 2.32
CA ALA A 19 1.41 -6.72 3.07
C ALA A 19 2.67 -6.70 2.20
N GLY A 20 3.76 -6.13 2.70
CA GLY A 20 5.09 -6.27 2.11
C GLY A 20 5.91 -7.27 2.90
N SER A 21 6.84 -7.97 2.25
CA SER A 21 7.88 -8.74 2.95
C SER A 21 9.23 -8.54 2.27
N VAL A 22 10.23 -8.07 3.02
CA VAL A 22 11.58 -7.73 2.53
C VAL A 22 12.63 -8.15 3.57
N LEU A 23 13.88 -8.37 3.13
CA LEU A 23 15.00 -8.85 3.96
C LEU A 23 15.73 -7.78 4.79
N LEU A 24 15.45 -6.49 4.55
CA LEU A 24 16.14 -5.37 5.17
C LEU A 24 15.13 -4.29 5.53
N LEU A 25 15.47 -3.42 6.48
CA LEU A 25 14.61 -2.33 6.92
C LEU A 25 13.98 -1.55 5.76
N TRP A 26 12.66 -1.49 5.79
CA TRP A 26 11.82 -0.94 4.74
C TRP A 26 10.62 -0.21 5.33
N GLY A 27 10.19 0.83 4.61
CA GLY A 27 9.00 1.60 4.92
C GLY A 27 8.18 1.81 3.67
N MET A 28 6.90 1.46 3.71
CA MET A 28 5.96 1.64 2.61
C MET A 28 4.80 2.53 3.02
N HIS A 29 4.46 3.45 2.12
CA HIS A 29 3.28 4.30 2.23
C HIS A 29 2.23 3.89 1.22
N LEU A 30 0.98 3.88 1.66
CA LEU A 30 -0.16 3.99 0.78
C LEU A 30 -0.36 5.45 0.42
N MET A 31 -0.18 5.77 -0.85
CA MET A 31 -0.32 7.10 -1.41
C MET A 31 -1.70 7.24 -2.06
N LEU A 32 -2.41 8.31 -1.76
CA LEU A 32 -3.60 8.75 -2.49
C LEU A 32 -3.28 10.04 -3.23
N ASN A 33 -3.33 10.02 -4.56
CA ASN A 33 -3.03 11.18 -5.41
C ASN A 33 -1.68 11.86 -5.12
N GLY A 34 -0.69 11.10 -4.62
CA GLY A 34 0.63 11.63 -4.27
C GLY A 34 0.80 12.03 -2.80
N TRP A 35 -0.24 11.95 -1.98
CA TRP A 35 -0.17 12.20 -0.53
C TRP A 35 -0.16 10.89 0.26
N PRO A 36 0.71 10.73 1.27
CA PRO A 36 0.72 9.55 2.12
C PRO A 36 -0.52 9.54 3.03
N VAL A 37 -1.24 8.43 3.06
CA VAL A 37 -2.43 8.23 3.91
C VAL A 37 -2.06 7.42 5.15
N ILE A 38 -1.49 6.23 4.94
CA ILE A 38 -1.03 5.35 6.01
C ILE A 38 0.31 4.70 5.64
N SER A 39 1.07 4.34 6.66
CA SER A 39 2.44 3.86 6.55
C SER A 39 2.59 2.51 7.24
N ALA A 40 3.51 1.68 6.74
CA ALA A 40 3.91 0.44 7.39
C ALA A 40 5.43 0.34 7.32
N PHE A 41 6.05 -0.02 8.45
CA PHE A 41 7.50 -0.16 8.57
C PHE A 41 7.82 -1.54 9.11
N ALA A 42 8.88 -2.14 8.59
CA ALA A 42 9.45 -3.38 9.10
C ALA A 42 10.97 -3.31 8.95
N GLY A 43 11.69 -3.88 9.91
CA GLY A 43 13.13 -4.02 9.90
C GLY A 43 13.73 -4.04 11.30
N ASP A 44 14.58 -5.03 11.54
CA ASP A 44 15.64 -5.03 12.54
C ASP A 44 16.98 -4.65 11.87
N GLN A 45 18.03 -4.37 12.66
CA GLN A 45 19.39 -4.12 12.13
C GLN A 45 20.04 -5.38 11.54
N ASP A 46 19.49 -6.56 11.86
CA ASP A 46 19.92 -7.85 11.35
C ASP A 46 19.25 -8.21 10.02
N VAL A 47 19.83 -9.16 9.27
CA VAL A 47 19.29 -9.64 7.98
C VAL A 47 18.09 -10.57 8.23
N THR A 48 16.98 -10.01 8.68
CA THR A 48 15.73 -10.70 8.98
C THR A 48 14.71 -10.48 7.87
N ARG A 49 13.96 -11.53 7.54
CA ARG A 49 12.84 -11.41 6.62
C ARG A 49 11.62 -10.91 7.38
N GLU A 50 11.32 -9.63 7.24
CA GLU A 50 10.21 -9.00 7.95
C GLU A 50 9.07 -8.65 7.03
N ALA A 51 7.86 -8.82 7.57
CA ALA A 51 6.63 -8.46 6.92
C ALA A 51 5.95 -7.33 7.70
N ALA A 52 5.45 -6.32 6.99
CA ALA A 52 4.59 -5.30 7.54
C ALA A 52 3.33 -5.23 6.68
N SER A 53 2.19 -5.19 7.36
CA SER A 53 0.88 -5.11 6.73
C SER A 53 0.10 -3.97 7.33
N ASN A 54 -0.66 -3.27 6.51
CA ASN A 54 -1.56 -2.23 6.98
C ASN A 54 -2.73 -2.11 6.00
N GLY A 55 -3.85 -1.59 6.49
CA GLY A 55 -5.07 -1.43 5.72
C GLY A 55 -5.92 -0.27 6.23
N VAL A 56 -6.65 0.36 5.32
CA VAL A 56 -7.47 1.54 5.61
C VAL A 56 -8.74 1.54 4.76
N LEU A 57 -9.77 2.20 5.27
CA LEU A 57 -10.96 2.56 4.53
C LEU A 57 -10.89 4.04 4.18
N ILE A 58 -10.80 4.37 2.90
CA ILE A 58 -10.72 5.76 2.42
C ILE A 58 -11.84 6.07 1.45
N GLN A 59 -12.37 7.28 1.52
CA GLN A 59 -13.23 7.81 0.47
C GLN A 59 -12.35 8.14 -0.74
N MET A 60 -12.71 7.60 -1.89
CA MET A 60 -12.06 7.89 -3.17
C MET A 60 -13.08 8.47 -4.14
N GLU A 61 -12.67 9.50 -4.85
CA GLU A 61 -13.42 10.07 -5.96
C GLU A 61 -13.05 9.40 -7.28
N LYS A 62 -13.91 9.62 -8.29
CA LYS A 62 -13.66 9.12 -9.64
C LYS A 62 -12.36 9.72 -10.20
N GLY A 63 -11.43 8.84 -10.56
CA GLY A 63 -10.13 9.22 -11.13
C GLY A 63 -9.01 9.30 -10.09
N ASP A 64 -9.32 9.17 -8.80
CA ASP A 64 -8.31 9.08 -7.75
C ASP A 64 -7.45 7.84 -7.91
N ARG A 65 -6.16 7.99 -7.57
CA ARG A 65 -5.14 6.96 -7.70
C ARG A 65 -4.56 6.63 -6.34
N ALA A 66 -4.72 5.38 -5.93
CA ALA A 66 -4.07 4.82 -4.76
C ALA A 66 -2.90 3.92 -5.19
N TYR A 67 -1.72 4.07 -4.59
CA TYR A 67 -0.58 3.22 -4.92
C TYR A 67 0.40 3.09 -3.75
N LEU A 68 1.17 2.01 -3.75
CA LEU A 68 2.22 1.81 -2.74
C LEU A 68 3.53 2.44 -3.20
N LYS A 69 4.13 3.25 -2.32
CA LYS A 69 5.44 3.88 -2.52
C LYS A 69 6.38 3.47 -1.40
N LEU A 70 7.58 3.04 -1.76
CA LEU A 70 8.66 2.83 -0.80
C LEU A 70 9.16 4.20 -0.33
N GLU A 71 9.04 4.48 0.96
CA GLU A 71 9.58 5.69 1.58
C GLU A 71 11.03 5.50 1.99
N ARG A 72 11.31 4.38 2.68
CA ARG A 72 12.59 4.10 3.31
C ARG A 72 13.06 2.69 2.98
N GLY A 73 14.37 2.53 2.85
CA GLY A 73 15.00 1.23 2.63
C GLY A 73 15.21 0.90 1.15
N ASN A 74 15.54 -0.37 0.91
CA ASN A 74 15.67 -0.93 -0.42
C ASN A 74 14.87 -2.24 -0.50
N LEU A 75 14.62 -2.69 -1.72
CA LEU A 75 13.94 -3.97 -1.95
C LEU A 75 14.93 -5.09 -2.31
N MET A 76 16.14 -5.05 -1.75
CA MET A 76 17.12 -6.11 -1.96
C MET A 76 16.64 -7.43 -1.34
N GLY A 77 16.85 -8.52 -2.07
CA GLY A 77 16.23 -9.82 -1.76
C GLY A 77 14.88 -10.04 -2.43
N GLY A 78 14.31 -9.00 -3.06
CA GLY A 78 13.03 -9.05 -3.76
C GLY A 78 11.84 -8.99 -2.80
N TRP A 79 10.73 -8.43 -3.31
CA TRP A 79 9.45 -8.31 -2.59
C TRP A 79 8.52 -9.49 -2.87
N LYS A 80 9.08 -10.67 -3.20
CA LYS A 80 8.31 -11.86 -3.52
C LYS A 80 7.32 -12.08 -2.36
N TYR A 81 6.07 -12.43 -2.67
CA TYR A 81 4.97 -12.59 -1.70
C TYR A 81 4.33 -11.30 -1.14
N SER A 82 4.73 -10.11 -1.60
CA SER A 82 4.00 -8.90 -1.24
C SER A 82 2.62 -8.87 -1.91
N THR A 83 1.59 -8.52 -1.14
CA THR A 83 0.20 -8.41 -1.58
C THR A 83 -0.27 -6.97 -1.53
N PHE A 84 -1.09 -6.58 -2.51
CA PHE A 84 -1.84 -5.34 -2.48
C PHE A 84 -3.22 -5.65 -3.03
N SER A 85 -4.25 -5.41 -2.24
CA SER A 85 -5.64 -5.71 -2.58
C SER A 85 -6.53 -4.55 -2.16
N GLY A 86 -7.68 -4.46 -2.81
CA GLY A 86 -8.63 -3.42 -2.49
C GLY A 86 -9.94 -3.58 -3.23
N PHE A 87 -11.02 -3.13 -2.61
CA PHE A 87 -12.36 -3.20 -3.16
C PHE A 87 -13.21 -2.02 -2.71
N LEU A 88 -14.17 -1.65 -3.57
CA LEU A 88 -15.20 -0.65 -3.26
C LEU A 88 -16.21 -1.29 -2.29
N VAL A 89 -16.36 -0.70 -1.10
CA VAL A 89 -17.29 -1.19 -0.06
C VAL A 89 -18.71 -0.78 -0.41
N PHE A 90 -18.93 0.50 -0.70
CA PHE A 90 -20.19 1.02 -1.22
C PHE A 90 -19.96 2.33 -1.99
N PRO A 91 -20.76 2.60 -3.03
CA PRO A 91 -20.74 3.87 -3.74
C PRO A 91 -21.40 5.00 -2.94
N LEU A 92 -21.02 6.23 -3.23
CA LEU A 92 -21.62 7.49 -2.76
C LEU A 92 -22.24 8.24 -3.94
#